data_AF-A0A832JPY9-F1
#
_entry.id   AF-A0A832JPY9-F1
#
_cell.length_a   1.000
_cell.length_b   1.000
_cell.length_c   1.000
_cell.angle_alpha   90.00
_cell.angle_beta   90.00
_cell.angle_gamma   90.00
#
_symmetry.space_group_name_H-M   'P 1'
#
loop_
_entity.id
_entity.type
_entity.pdbx_description
1 polymer ?
#
loop_
_entity_poly.entity_id
_entity_poly.type
_entity_poly.pdbx_seq_one_letter_code
_entity_poly.pdbx_strand_id
1 'polypeptide(L)'
;FGGWYTPSPGAVYPTLQWLEDEGLVKSEEVDGKKVYSITDIGLRFLAEKEDLLEAFRERWRRASSPECVELLDSARRLGMTVLTAYTRYPKERLWEVIKILDDARRRILELGESG
;
A
#
# COMPACT_ATOMS: atom_id res chain seq x y z
N PHE A 1 8.18 0.50 1.36
CA PHE A 1 6.73 0.74 1.54
C PHE A 1 6.32 2.20 1.68
N GLY A 2 7.18 3.22 1.44
CA GLY A 2 6.75 4.63 1.42
C GLY A 2 5.96 5.15 2.64
N GLY A 3 5.91 4.42 3.76
CA GLY A 3 5.02 4.69 4.91
C GLY A 3 3.59 4.14 4.80
N TRP A 4 3.16 3.59 3.67
CA TRP A 4 1.75 3.27 3.36
C TRP A 4 1.32 1.84 3.67
N TYR A 5 2.28 0.94 3.81
CA TYR A 5 2.00 -0.45 4.16
C TYR A 5 3.01 -0.94 5.17
N THR A 6 2.51 -1.27 6.36
CA THR A 6 3.25 -2.01 7.37
C THR A 6 2.57 -3.37 7.48
N PRO A 7 3.18 -4.46 6.98
CA PRO A 7 2.60 -5.78 7.11
C PRO A 7 2.47 -6.15 8.59
N SER A 8 1.40 -6.84 8.95
CA SER A 8 1.20 -7.30 10.33
C SER A 8 2.16 -8.46 10.65
N PRO A 9 2.57 -8.62 11.92
CA PRO A 9 3.34 -9.78 12.36
C PRO A 9 2.71 -11.12 11.94
N GLY A 10 1.39 -11.23 12.02
CA GLY A 10 0.63 -12.41 11.62
C GLY A 10 0.66 -12.71 10.11
N ALA A 11 1.00 -11.73 9.27
CA ALA A 11 1.25 -11.96 7.84
C ALA A 11 2.73 -12.28 7.57
N VAL A 12 3.66 -11.68 8.31
CA VAL A 12 5.11 -11.82 8.05
C VAL A 12 5.65 -13.18 8.53
N TYR A 13 5.37 -13.57 9.77
CA TYR A 13 6.02 -14.76 10.35
C TYR A 13 5.60 -16.08 9.71
N PRO A 14 4.31 -16.33 9.39
CA PRO A 14 3.94 -17.56 8.69
C PRO A 14 4.59 -17.69 7.31
N THR A 15 4.73 -16.58 6.58
CA THR A 15 5.41 -16.57 5.28
C THR A 15 6.90 -16.85 5.44
N LEU A 16 7.57 -16.23 6.42
CA LEU A 16 8.98 -16.50 6.69
C LEU A 16 9.23 -17.95 7.12
N GLN A 17 8.33 -18.54 7.90
CA GLN A 17 8.42 -19.95 8.27
C GLN A 17 8.30 -20.84 7.03
N TRP A 18 7.28 -20.62 6.19
CA TRP A 18 7.12 -21.38 4.96
C TRP A 18 8.34 -21.27 4.02
N LEU A 19 8.88 -20.06 3.85
CA LEU A 19 10.09 -19.84 3.04
C LEU A 19 11.31 -20.57 3.60
N GLU A 20 11.42 -20.69 4.92
CA GLU A 20 12.49 -21.41 5.60
C GLU A 20 12.31 -22.93 5.46
N ASP A 21 11.07 -23.43 5.60
CA ASP A 21 10.72 -24.85 5.44
C ASP A 21 10.99 -25.34 3.99
N GLU A 22 10.73 -24.51 2.99
CA GLU A 22 11.06 -24.77 1.58
C GLU A 22 12.56 -24.57 1.25
N GLY A 23 13.37 -24.15 2.23
CA GLY A 23 14.80 -23.87 2.05
C GLY A 23 15.10 -22.67 1.15
N LEU A 24 14.12 -21.82 0.86
CA LEU A 24 14.26 -20.62 0.02
C LEU A 24 14.96 -19.48 0.77
N VAL A 25 14.79 -19.44 2.09
CA VAL A 25 15.54 -18.56 2.99
C VAL A 25 16.14 -19.39 4.13
N LYS A 26 17.15 -18.83 4.79
CA LYS A 26 17.71 -19.33 6.04
C LYS A 26 17.64 -18.23 7.09
N SER A 27 17.55 -18.61 8.36
CA SER A 27 17.67 -17.66 9.46
C SER A 27 18.90 -17.88 10.32
N GLU A 28 19.34 -16.80 10.96
CA GLU A 28 20.40 -16.78 11.96
C GLU A 28 20.03 -15.83 13.11
N GLU A 29 20.50 -16.13 14.30
CA GLU A 29 20.30 -15.25 15.45
C GLU A 29 21.50 -14.28 15.58
N VAL A 30 21.23 -13.00 15.39
CA VAL A 30 22.22 -11.91 15.46
C VAL A 30 21.71 -10.88 16.45
N ASP A 31 22.48 -10.63 17.51
CA ASP A 31 22.13 -9.67 18.58
C ASP A 31 20.71 -9.89 19.14
N GLY A 32 20.32 -11.16 19.33
CA GLY A 32 19.01 -11.55 19.84
C GLY A 32 17.85 -11.33 18.86
N LYS A 33 18.14 -11.14 17.56
CA LYS A 33 17.14 -11.01 16.49
C LYS A 33 17.32 -12.11 15.46
N LYS A 34 16.20 -12.67 14.99
CA LYS A 34 16.19 -13.61 13.87
C LYS A 34 16.35 -12.83 12.55
N VAL A 35 17.50 -12.96 11.92
CA VAL A 35 17.83 -12.34 10.62
C VAL A 35 17.67 -13.39 9.54
N TYR A 36 16.94 -13.06 8.46
CA TYR A 36 16.69 -13.96 7.35
C TYR A 36 17.49 -13.56 6.12
N SER A 37 18.10 -14.55 5.46
CA SER A 37 18.86 -14.40 4.22
C SER A 37 18.37 -15.37 3.16
N ILE A 38 18.31 -14.92 1.90
CA ILE A 38 17.95 -15.78 0.77
C ILE A 38 19.03 -16.83 0.52
N THR A 39 18.63 -18.04 0.12
CA THR A 39 19.55 -19.12 -0.26
C THR A 39 19.76 -19.18 -1.77
N ASP A 40 20.72 -19.98 -2.22
CA ASP A 40 20.88 -20.25 -3.66
C ASP A 40 19.66 -20.93 -4.30
N ILE A 41 18.92 -21.74 -3.51
CA ILE A 41 17.65 -22.34 -3.94
C ILE A 41 16.62 -21.23 -4.14
N GLY A 42 16.51 -20.31 -3.19
CA GLY A 42 15.64 -19.13 -3.28
C GLY A 42 15.96 -18.26 -4.50
N LEU A 43 17.24 -18.01 -4.77
CA LEU A 43 17.66 -17.24 -5.95
C LEU A 43 17.26 -17.91 -7.26
N ARG A 44 17.46 -19.22 -7.39
CA ARG A 44 17.00 -19.97 -8.58
C ARG A 44 15.49 -19.96 -8.72
N PHE A 45 14.76 -20.15 -7.61
CA PHE A 45 13.30 -20.09 -7.60
C PHE A 45 12.76 -18.75 -8.10
N LEU A 46 13.44 -17.65 -7.79
CA LEU A 46 13.10 -16.31 -8.30
C LEU A 46 13.43 -16.17 -9.79
N ALA A 47 14.59 -16.68 -10.24
CA ALA A 47 14.99 -16.62 -11.64
C ALA A 47 14.00 -17.36 -12.56
N GLU A 48 13.45 -18.50 -12.11
CA GLU A 48 12.41 -19.24 -12.84
C GLU A 48 11.07 -18.48 -12.95
N LYS A 49 10.90 -17.39 -12.20
CA LYS A 49 9.65 -16.60 -12.12
C LYS A 49 9.88 -15.14 -12.50
N GLU A 50 10.90 -14.89 -13.31
CA GLU A 50 11.31 -13.53 -13.69
C GLU A 50 10.17 -12.71 -14.30
N ASP A 51 9.39 -13.29 -15.21
CA ASP A 51 8.23 -12.62 -15.81
C ASP A 51 7.17 -12.18 -14.78
N LEU A 52 6.90 -13.05 -13.80
CA LEU A 52 5.96 -12.77 -12.72
C LEU A 52 6.52 -11.69 -11.78
N LEU A 53 7.83 -11.72 -11.50
CA LEU A 53 8.51 -10.71 -10.70
C LEU A 53 8.51 -9.36 -11.40
N GLU A 54 8.70 -9.30 -12.71
CA GLU A 54 8.69 -8.06 -13.47
C GLU A 54 7.29 -7.44 -13.51
N ALA A 55 6.25 -8.25 -13.76
CA ALA A 55 4.86 -7.80 -13.66
C ALA A 55 4.52 -7.29 -12.25
N PHE A 56 5.01 -7.97 -11.21
CA PHE A 56 4.87 -7.53 -9.83
C PHE A 56 5.59 -6.19 -9.58
N ARG A 57 6.84 -6.04 -10.06
CA ARG A 57 7.64 -4.81 -9.93
C ARG A 57 7.01 -3.64 -10.65
N GLU A 58 6.47 -3.83 -11.85
CA GLU A 58 5.73 -2.80 -12.59
C GLU A 58 4.51 -2.33 -11.80
N ARG A 59 3.67 -3.27 -11.36
CA ARG A 59 2.51 -2.97 -10.52
C ARG A 59 2.93 -2.27 -9.23
N TRP A 60 4.03 -2.72 -8.62
CA TRP A 60 4.58 -2.16 -7.41
C TRP A 60 5.04 -0.72 -7.61
N ARG A 61 5.81 -0.45 -8.67
CA ARG A 61 6.33 0.87 -9.02
C ARG A 61 5.19 1.85 -9.27
N ARG A 62 4.15 1.41 -9.99
CA ARG A 62 2.95 2.22 -10.23
C ARG A 62 2.22 2.53 -8.92
N ALA A 63 2.01 1.52 -8.07
CA ALA A 63 1.33 1.69 -6.79
C ALA A 63 2.14 2.50 -5.76
N SER A 64 3.47 2.51 -5.91
CA SER A 64 4.40 3.21 -5.02
C SER A 64 4.95 4.51 -5.63
N SER A 65 4.39 4.99 -6.73
CA SER A 65 4.84 6.25 -7.33
C SER A 65 4.55 7.41 -6.36
N PRO A 66 5.38 8.48 -6.34
CA PRO A 66 5.15 9.64 -5.50
C PRO A 66 3.76 10.26 -5.69
N GLU A 67 3.25 10.27 -6.92
CA GLU A 67 1.93 10.79 -7.28
C GLU A 67 0.81 9.94 -6.70
N CYS A 68 0.89 8.61 -6.81
CA CYS A 68 -0.11 7.71 -6.23
C CYS A 68 -0.12 7.81 -4.69
N VAL A 69 1.07 7.90 -4.09
CA VAL A 69 1.24 8.09 -2.64
C VAL A 69 0.60 9.41 -2.18
N GLU A 70 0.93 10.53 -2.82
CA GLU A 70 0.41 11.85 -2.44
C GLU A 70 -1.11 11.94 -2.67
N LEU A 71 -1.62 11.34 -3.75
CA LEU A 71 -3.05 11.26 -4.04
C LEU A 71 -3.81 10.54 -2.90
N LEU A 72 -3.32 9.37 -2.46
CA LEU A 72 -3.92 8.62 -1.37
C LEU A 72 -3.87 9.38 -0.04
N ASP A 73 -2.78 10.09 0.25
CA ASP A 73 -2.70 10.91 1.47
C ASP A 73 -3.67 12.09 1.44
N SER A 74 -3.77 12.77 0.29
CA SER A 74 -4.70 13.87 0.09
C SER A 74 -6.14 13.40 0.26
N ALA A 75 -6.51 12.26 -0.33
CA ALA A 75 -7.83 11.65 -0.17
C ALA A 75 -8.12 11.29 1.30
N ARG A 76 -7.14 10.72 2.02
CA ARG A 76 -7.25 10.42 3.44
C ARG A 76 -7.45 11.69 4.28
N ARG A 77 -6.68 12.75 4.04
CA ARG A 77 -6.81 14.05 4.72
C ARG A 77 -8.20 14.66 4.49
N LEU A 78 -8.71 14.60 3.26
CA LEU A 78 -10.07 15.03 2.93
C LEU A 78 -11.12 14.20 3.69
N GLY A 79 -11.00 12.88 3.67
CA GLY A 79 -11.92 11.98 4.40
C GLY A 79 -11.97 12.28 5.90
N MET A 80 -10.81 12.48 6.54
CA MET A 80 -10.74 12.88 7.96
C MET A 80 -11.40 14.24 8.22
N THR A 81 -11.28 15.18 7.28
CA THR A 81 -11.95 16.48 7.36
C THR A 81 -13.47 16.34 7.28
N VAL A 82 -13.97 15.46 6.40
CA VAL A 82 -15.40 15.15 6.29
C VAL A 82 -15.94 14.50 7.57
N LEU A 83 -15.22 13.54 8.15
CA LEU A 83 -15.58 12.94 9.43
C LEU A 83 -15.61 13.97 10.56
N THR A 84 -14.66 14.90 10.57
CA THR A 84 -14.63 16.00 11.53
C THR A 84 -15.82 16.95 11.33
N ALA A 85 -16.17 17.27 10.08
CA ALA A 85 -17.34 18.09 9.78
C ALA A 85 -18.64 17.41 10.24
N TYR A 86 -18.80 16.11 9.99
CA TYR A 86 -19.96 15.33 10.45
C TYR A 86 -20.12 15.35 11.97
N THR A 87 -19.01 15.32 12.71
CA THR A 87 -19.04 15.29 14.19
C THR A 87 -19.09 16.68 14.83
N ARG A 88 -18.64 17.74 14.16
CA ARG A 88 -18.46 19.06 14.77
C ARG A 88 -19.32 20.18 14.18
N TYR A 89 -19.83 20.05 12.95
CA TYR A 89 -20.54 21.14 12.29
C TYR A 89 -22.04 21.09 12.57
N PRO A 90 -22.73 22.23 12.56
CA PRO A 90 -24.19 22.26 12.63
C PRO A 90 -24.78 21.65 11.34
N LYS A 91 -25.97 21.03 11.45
CA LYS A 91 -26.57 20.23 10.36
C LYS A 91 -26.75 21.00 9.07
N GLU A 92 -27.03 22.29 9.16
CA GLU A 92 -27.27 23.18 8.02
C GLU A 92 -26.01 23.33 7.15
N ARG A 93 -24.81 23.21 7.75
CA ARG A 93 -23.53 23.27 7.04
C ARG A 93 -23.18 21.98 6.31
N LEU A 94 -23.80 20.84 6.66
CA LEU A 94 -23.50 19.57 6.00
C LEU A 94 -23.89 19.58 4.53
N TRP A 95 -24.93 20.33 4.15
CA TRP A 95 -25.31 20.53 2.75
C TRP A 95 -24.24 21.27 1.93
N GLU A 96 -23.53 22.21 2.54
CA GLU A 96 -22.40 22.89 1.88
C GLU A 96 -21.23 21.91 1.68
N VAL A 97 -20.94 21.08 2.69
CA VAL A 97 -19.91 20.02 2.60
C VAL A 97 -20.26 19.02 1.49
N ILE A 98 -21.51 18.55 1.41
CA ILE A 98 -21.97 17.64 0.34
C ILE A 98 -21.75 18.26 -1.04
N LYS A 99 -22.15 19.53 -1.24
CA LYS A 99 -21.95 20.22 -2.52
C LYS A 99 -20.48 20.31 -2.92
N ILE A 100 -19.58 20.59 -1.97
CA ILE A 100 -18.13 20.63 -2.22
C ILE A 100 -17.62 19.26 -2.65
N LEU A 101 -18.06 18.18 -1.98
CA LEU A 101 -17.64 16.82 -2.32
C LEU A 101 -18.16 16.38 -3.70
N ASP A 102 -19.41 16.70 -4.03
CA ASP A 102 -20.00 16.41 -5.34
C ASP A 102 -19.29 17.16 -6.47
N ASP A 103 -18.94 18.43 -6.24
CA ASP A 103 -18.17 19.22 -7.20
C ASP A 103 -16.75 18.66 -7.40
N ALA A 104 -16.06 18.36 -6.30
CA ALA A 104 -14.74 17.73 -6.35
C ALA A 104 -14.78 16.39 -7.09
N ARG A 105 -15.78 15.54 -6.83
CA ARG A 105 -15.99 14.28 -7.54
C ARG A 105 -16.17 14.49 -9.03
N ARG A 106 -17.03 15.43 -9.44
CA ARG A 106 -17.29 15.73 -10.85
C ARG A 106 -16.00 16.15 -11.57
N ARG A 107 -15.26 17.08 -10.98
CA ARG A 107 -14.00 17.59 -11.55
C ARG A 107 -12.94 16.50 -11.69
N ILE A 108 -12.88 15.54 -10.76
CA ILE A 108 -11.97 14.39 -10.87
C ILE A 108 -12.39 13.46 -12.01
N LEU A 109 -13.70 13.21 -12.19
CA LEU A 109 -14.20 12.37 -13.27
C LEU A 109 -13.94 12.99 -14.65
N GLU A 110 -14.12 14.30 -14.81
CA GLU A 110 -13.85 15.04 -16.04
C GLU A 110 -12.38 14.91 -16.51
N LEU A 111 -11.43 14.80 -15.57
CA LEU A 111 -10.02 14.55 -15.89
C LEU A 111 -9.79 13.16 -16.52
N GLY A 112 -10.61 12.18 -16.15
CA GLY A 112 -10.54 10.81 -16.69
C GLY A 112 -11.24 10.63 -18.03
N GLU A 113 -12.19 11.49 -18.38
CA GLU A 113 -12.88 11.47 -19.69
C GLU A 113 -12.13 12.27 -20.76
N SER A 114 -11.16 13.10 -20.38
CA SER A 114 -10.39 13.98 -21.27
C SER A 114 -9.05 13.40 -21.73
N GLY A 115 -8.72 12.15 -21.38
CA GLY A 115 -7.47 11.46 -21.74
C GLY A 115 -7.73 10.10 -22.35
#